data_AF-A0AB74HV34-F1
#
_entry.id   AF-A0AB74HV34-F1
#
_cell.length_a   1.000
_cell.length_b   1.000
_cell.length_c   1.000
_cell.angle_alpha   90.00
_cell.angle_beta   90.00
_cell.angle_gamma   90.00
#
_symmetry.space_group_name_H-M   'P 1'
#
loop_
_entity.id
_entity.type
_entity.pdbx_description
1 polymer ?
#
loop_
_entity_poly.entity_id
_entity_poly.type
_entity_poly.pdbx_seq_one_letter_code
_entity_poly.pdbx_strand_id
1 'polypeptide(L)'
;MIYITSVSKETSMTKYEVKMKKNIRVIPKNIHSKLRRLGNTVVAGTSIAFTENQLKNGMLEHLGIYFDNDVIKYEASIIPDPLQGKYSFKNVFGEEVIRKDLPKETHYTEIESPKEGANK
;
A
#
# COMPACT_ATOMS: atom_id res chain seq x y z
N MET A 1 5.69 -11.71 1.27
CA MET A 1 6.60 -12.87 1.42
C MET A 1 7.94 -12.34 1.89
N ILE A 2 8.17 -12.35 3.20
CA ILE A 2 9.43 -11.87 3.81
C ILE A 2 10.39 -13.06 3.77
N TYR A 3 11.50 -12.91 3.06
CA TYR A 3 12.57 -13.92 3.04
C TYR A 3 13.65 -13.46 4.02
N ILE A 4 13.86 -14.25 5.08
CA ILE A 4 15.02 -14.09 5.97
C ILE A 4 16.09 -15.05 5.44
N THR A 5 17.11 -14.51 4.79
CA THR A 5 18.26 -15.29 4.32
C THR A 5 19.41 -15.14 5.31
N SER A 6 19.74 -16.22 6.03
CA SER A 6 21.01 -16.35 6.75
C SER A 6 22.12 -16.67 5.75
N VAL A 7 22.86 -15.66 5.30
CA VAL A 7 24.09 -15.88 4.53
C VAL A 7 25.20 -15.03 5.12
N SER A 8 26.07 -15.71 5.87
CA SER A 8 27.39 -15.23 6.26
C SER A 8 28.25 -15.09 5.01
N LYS A 9 28.53 -13.84 4.62
CA LYS A 9 29.71 -13.52 3.80
C LYS A 9 30.15 -12.11 4.14
N GLU A 10 31.30 -12.03 4.81
CA GLU A 10 32.06 -10.80 4.96
C GLU A 10 32.25 -10.17 3.59
N THR A 11 31.69 -8.98 3.40
CA THR A 11 31.93 -8.17 2.21
C THR A 11 32.06 -6.73 2.68
N SER A 12 33.26 -6.19 2.47
CA SER A 12 33.70 -4.84 2.78
C SER A 12 32.61 -3.81 2.52
N MET A 13 32.10 -3.20 3.60
CA MET A 13 31.07 -2.17 3.56
C MET A 13 31.62 -0.88 2.94
N THR A 14 31.49 -0.74 1.62
CA THR A 14 31.41 0.60 1.03
C THR A 14 30.09 1.21 1.48
N LYS A 15 30.18 2.25 2.32
CA LYS A 15 29.04 2.96 2.91
C LYS A 15 28.33 3.77 1.82
N TYR A 16 27.57 3.09 0.97
CA TYR A 16 26.61 3.74 0.09
C TYR A 16 25.38 4.06 0.91
N GLU A 17 25.19 5.33 1.24
CA GLU A 17 23.92 5.82 1.77
C GLU A 17 22.89 5.77 0.61
N VAL A 18 22.36 4.58 0.35
CA VAL A 18 21.38 4.36 -0.70
C VAL A 18 20.05 4.93 -0.23
N LYS A 19 19.79 6.19 -0.61
CA LYS A 19 18.46 6.77 -0.47
C LYS A 19 17.48 5.94 -1.30
N MET A 20 16.64 5.18 -0.61
CA MET A 20 15.75 4.20 -1.21
C MET A 20 14.79 4.89 -2.19
N LYS A 21 14.89 4.56 -3.47
CA LYS A 21 13.95 5.07 -4.48
C LYS A 21 12.59 4.44 -4.22
N LYS A 22 11.62 5.27 -3.82
CA LYS A 22 10.24 4.86 -3.51
C LYS A 22 9.52 4.18 -4.69
N ASN A 23 9.93 4.46 -5.93
CA ASN A 23 9.28 3.96 -7.15
C ASN A 23 10.28 3.33 -8.11
N ILE A 24 10.16 2.01 -8.33
CA ILE A 24 10.89 1.30 -9.41
C ILE A 24 10.07 1.45 -10.69
N ARG A 25 10.37 2.47 -11.50
CA ARG A 25 9.64 2.75 -12.76
C ARG A 25 10.28 2.14 -13.99
N VAL A 26 11.57 1.83 -13.93
CA VAL A 26 12.36 1.40 -15.08
C VAL A 26 13.22 0.22 -14.66
N ILE A 27 13.26 -0.80 -15.50
CA ILE A 27 14.17 -1.95 -15.38
C ILE A 27 15.53 -1.53 -15.94
N PRO A 28 16.61 -1.51 -15.13
CA PRO A 28 17.95 -1.24 -15.64
C PRO A 28 18.38 -2.22 -16.74
N LYS A 29 19.13 -1.73 -17.75
CA LYS A 29 19.54 -2.52 -18.92
C LYS A 29 20.34 -3.78 -18.56
N ASN A 30 21.13 -3.73 -17.48
CA ASN A 30 21.98 -4.84 -17.03
C ASN A 30 21.20 -6.03 -16.45
N ILE A 31 19.96 -5.84 -15.99
CA ILE A 31 19.10 -6.94 -15.51
C ILE A 31 18.07 -7.37 -16.57
N HIS A 32 17.85 -6.57 -17.60
CA HIS A 32 16.87 -6.87 -18.64
C HIS A 32 17.14 -8.21 -19.35
N SER A 33 18.40 -8.52 -19.65
CA SER A 33 18.79 -9.79 -20.29
C SER A 33 18.51 -11.01 -19.39
N LYS A 34 18.75 -10.87 -18.08
CA LYS A 34 18.45 -11.91 -17.08
C LYS A 34 16.95 -12.16 -16.98
N LEU A 35 16.16 -11.10 -16.97
CA LEU A 35 14.70 -11.16 -16.90
C LEU A 35 14.09 -11.75 -18.17
N ARG A 36 14.62 -11.41 -19.35
CA ARG A 36 14.15 -11.97 -20.63
C ARG A 36 14.28 -13.49 -20.70
N ARG A 37 15.30 -14.06 -20.04
CA ARG A 37 15.53 -15.52 -19.99
C ARG A 37 14.52 -16.26 -19.11
N LEU A 38 13.87 -15.59 -18.17
CA LEU A 38 12.92 -16.21 -17.24
C LEU A 38 11.58 -16.59 -17.88
N GLY A 39 11.22 -16.01 -19.04
CA GLY A 39 10.03 -16.38 -19.83
C GLY A 39 8.66 -16.13 -19.19
N ASN A 40 8.61 -15.82 -17.90
CA ASN A 40 7.39 -15.66 -17.10
C ASN A 40 7.14 -14.20 -16.70
N THR A 41 5.93 -13.91 -16.21
CA THR A 41 5.59 -12.63 -15.57
C THR A 41 6.45 -12.42 -14.34
N VAL A 42 7.21 -11.32 -14.29
CA VAL A 42 8.07 -10.97 -13.15
C VAL A 42 7.49 -9.78 -12.41
N VAL A 43 7.34 -9.92 -11.09
CA VAL A 43 6.95 -8.84 -10.19
C VAL A 43 8.20 -8.25 -9.53
N ALA A 44 8.37 -6.93 -9.62
CA ALA A 44 9.46 -6.24 -8.95
C ALA A 44 9.12 -6.00 -7.47
N GLY A 45 10.03 -6.38 -6.57
CA GLY A 45 9.93 -6.12 -5.14
C GLY A 45 11.23 -5.53 -4.61
N THR A 46 11.12 -4.78 -3.51
CA THR A 46 12.28 -4.31 -2.73
C THR A 46 12.31 -5.07 -1.42
N SER A 47 13.47 -5.60 -1.06
CA SER A 47 13.74 -6.18 0.25
C SER A 47 14.76 -5.32 0.98
N ILE A 48 14.56 -5.15 2.28
CA ILE A 48 15.51 -4.49 3.18
C ILE A 48 15.82 -5.50 4.27
N ALA A 49 17.12 -5.64 4.59
CA ALA A 49 17.56 -6.48 5.70
C ALA A 49 17.73 -5.62 6.96
N PHE A 50 17.29 -6.14 8.09
CA PHE A 50 17.45 -5.54 9.41
C PHE A 50 18.22 -6.50 10.32
N THR A 51 19.09 -5.98 11.17
CA THR A 51 19.82 -6.79 12.15
C THR A 51 18.94 -7.11 13.36
N GLU A 52 19.28 -8.17 14.09
CA GLU A 52 18.57 -8.56 15.31
C GLU A 52 18.57 -7.42 16.36
N ASN A 53 19.69 -6.72 16.52
CA ASN A 53 19.78 -5.56 17.41
C ASN A 53 18.83 -4.43 17.01
N GLN A 54 18.62 -4.19 15.71
CA GLN A 54 17.67 -3.18 15.24
C GLN A 54 16.22 -3.58 15.55
N LEU A 55 15.90 -4.87 15.43
CA LEU A 55 14.59 -5.40 15.83
C LEU A 55 14.38 -5.28 17.35
N LYS A 56 15.38 -5.65 18.15
CA LYS A 56 15.34 -5.52 19.63
C LYS A 56 15.21 -4.07 20.09
N ASN A 57 15.74 -3.12 19.32
CA ASN A 57 15.63 -1.68 19.58
C ASN A 57 14.26 -1.09 19.15
N GLY A 58 13.30 -1.92 18.76
CA GLY A 58 11.94 -1.49 18.40
C GLY A 58 11.80 -0.79 17.05
N MET A 59 12.83 -0.87 16.18
CA MET A 59 12.88 -0.10 14.93
C MET A 59 11.70 -0.41 13.98
N LEU A 60 11.13 -1.62 14.06
CA LEU A 60 10.01 -2.08 13.22
C LEU A 60 8.69 -2.25 13.98
N GLU A 61 8.62 -1.83 15.25
CA GLU A 61 7.40 -2.00 16.06
C GLU A 61 6.20 -1.25 15.47
N HIS A 62 6.44 -0.10 14.82
CA HIS A 62 5.42 0.66 14.10
C HIS A 62 4.81 -0.09 12.91
N LEU A 63 5.43 -1.18 12.45
CA LEU A 63 4.91 -2.09 11.43
C LEU A 63 4.34 -3.37 12.05
N GLY A 64 4.18 -3.44 13.37
CA GLY A 64 3.72 -4.64 14.07
C GLY A 64 4.74 -5.79 14.03
N ILE A 65 6.02 -5.50 13.78
CA ILE A 65 7.11 -6.49 13.77
C ILE A 65 7.97 -6.25 15.01
N TYR A 66 8.04 -7.23 15.88
CA TYR A 66 8.74 -7.12 17.16
C TYR A 66 9.45 -8.42 17.54
N PHE A 67 10.41 -8.28 18.45
CA PHE A 67 11.19 -9.39 18.95
C PHE A 67 10.69 -9.76 20.34
N ASP A 68 10.16 -10.98 20.51
CA ASP A 68 9.60 -11.45 21.78
C ASP A 68 10.08 -12.88 22.08
N ASN A 69 10.63 -13.10 23.28
CA ASN A 69 11.13 -14.40 23.74
C ASN A 69 12.07 -15.12 22.73
N ASP A 70 13.06 -14.41 22.19
CA ASP A 70 13.99 -14.89 21.15
C ASP A 70 13.32 -15.33 19.83
N VAL A 71 12.06 -14.96 19.62
CA VAL A 71 11.29 -15.25 18.41
C VAL A 71 10.79 -13.95 17.78
N ILE A 72 10.89 -13.84 16.46
CA ILE A 72 10.31 -12.73 15.72
C ILE A 72 8.81 -12.95 15.62
N LYS A 73 8.04 -12.01 16.17
CA LYS A 73 6.59 -11.95 16.03
C LYS A 73 6.19 -10.84 15.06
N TYR A 74 5.16 -11.11 14.29
CA TYR A 74 4.57 -10.15 13.37
C TYR A 74 3.09 -10.44 13.19
N GLU A 75 2.31 -9.40 12.94
CA GLU A 75 0.90 -9.57 12.58
C GLU A 75 0.78 -10.00 11.11
N ALA A 76 -0.01 -11.05 10.85
CA ALA A 76 -0.22 -11.57 9.50
C ALA A 76 -1.03 -10.61 8.62
N SER A 77 -1.86 -9.76 9.23
CA SER A 77 -2.68 -8.76 8.55
C SER A 77 -2.76 -7.52 9.42
N ILE A 78 -2.44 -6.37 8.82
CA ILE A 78 -2.47 -5.07 9.50
C ILE A 78 -3.39 -4.17 8.69
N ILE A 79 -4.48 -3.73 9.32
CA ILE A 79 -5.32 -2.66 8.77
C ILE A 79 -4.68 -1.35 9.23
N PRO A 80 -4.28 -0.46 8.31
CA PRO A 80 -3.65 0.80 8.71
C PRO A 80 -4.64 1.68 9.47
N ASP A 81 -4.14 2.56 10.34
CA ASP A 81 -4.97 3.60 10.94
C ASP A 81 -5.56 4.47 9.81
N PRO A 82 -6.89 4.68 9.77
CA PRO A 82 -7.53 5.53 8.76
C PRO A 82 -6.90 6.92 8.60
N LEU A 83 -6.31 7.48 9.67
CA LEU A 83 -5.69 8.79 9.71
C LEU A 83 -4.21 8.80 9.27
N GLN A 84 -3.61 7.63 9.05
CA GLN A 84 -2.18 7.48 8.75
C GLN A 84 -1.78 8.05 7.37
N GLY A 85 -2.73 8.23 6.44
CA GLY A 85 -2.41 8.83 5.14
C GLY A 85 -3.57 8.89 4.15
N LYS A 86 -3.31 9.54 3.01
CA LYS A 86 -4.29 9.83 1.94
C LYS A 86 -5.10 8.61 1.47
N TYR A 87 -4.48 7.44 1.46
CA TYR A 87 -5.12 6.20 1.00
C TYR A 87 -5.63 5.34 2.14
N SER A 88 -5.19 5.57 3.39
CA SER A 88 -5.58 4.73 4.53
C SER A 88 -7.08 4.80 4.77
N PHE A 89 -7.66 6.00 4.82
CA PHE A 89 -9.11 6.17 4.98
C PHE A 89 -9.92 5.42 3.92
N LYS A 90 -9.52 5.53 2.65
CA LYS A 90 -10.17 4.84 1.52
C LYS A 90 -10.00 3.33 1.57
N ASN A 91 -8.83 2.85 2.01
CA ASN A 91 -8.57 1.42 2.14
C ASN A 91 -9.36 0.80 3.30
N VAL A 92 -9.60 1.55 4.38
CA VAL A 92 -10.34 1.07 5.56
C VAL A 92 -11.85 1.14 5.34
N PHE A 93 -12.37 2.27 4.85
CA PHE A 93 -13.81 2.52 4.78
C PHE A 93 -14.40 2.41 3.37
N GLY A 94 -13.56 2.23 2.35
CA GLY A 94 -13.96 2.31 0.95
C GLY A 94 -14.12 3.76 0.46
N GLU A 95 -14.57 3.91 -0.77
CA GLU A 95 -14.90 5.20 -1.38
C GLU A 95 -16.19 5.03 -2.21
N GLU A 96 -17.19 5.87 -1.92
CA GLU A 96 -18.39 5.93 -2.76
C GLU A 96 -18.07 6.71 -4.04
N VAL A 97 -18.13 6.02 -5.18
CA VAL A 97 -17.84 6.61 -6.49
C VAL A 97 -19.15 6.91 -7.21
N ILE A 98 -19.53 8.19 -7.26
CA ILE A 98 -20.72 8.62 -8.02
C ILE A 98 -20.41 8.54 -9.52
N ARG A 99 -21.05 7.58 -10.19
CA ARG A 99 -20.93 7.37 -11.63
C ARG A 99 -21.90 8.25 -12.42
N LYS A 100 -21.38 9.38 -12.91
CA LYS A 100 -22.13 10.33 -13.76
C LYS A 100 -22.32 9.86 -15.20
N ASP A 101 -21.57 8.85 -15.60
CA ASP A 101 -21.58 8.24 -16.93
C ASP A 101 -22.71 7.23 -17.12
N LEU A 102 -23.34 6.78 -16.04
CA LEU A 102 -24.49 5.88 -16.11
C LEU A 102 -25.77 6.66 -16.45
N PRO A 103 -26.70 6.03 -17.19
CA PRO A 103 -27.99 6.63 -17.49
C PRO A 103 -28.74 6.92 -16.19
N LYS A 104 -29.30 8.13 -16.09
CA LYS A 104 -30.05 8.59 -14.92
C LYS A 104 -31.54 8.35 -15.14
N GLU A 105 -32.23 7.93 -14.10
CA GLU A 105 -33.69 7.90 -14.10
C GLU A 105 -34.24 9.32 -13.99
N THR A 106 -35.32 9.61 -14.72
CA THR A 106 -35.99 10.90 -14.67
C THR A 106 -37.05 10.86 -13.58
N HIS A 107 -36.89 11.67 -12.54
CA HIS A 107 -37.90 11.83 -11.49
C HIS A 107 -38.64 13.16 -11.67
N TYR A 108 -39.96 13.10 -11.57
CA TYR A 108 -40.84 14.27 -11.57
C TYR A 108 -41.34 14.53 -10.16
N THR A 109 -41.25 15.78 -9.72
CA THR A 109 -41.92 16.24 -8.50
C THR A 109 -43.09 17.12 -8.95
N GLU A 110 -44.30 16.67 -8.69
CA GLU A 110 -45.50 17.46 -8.93
C GLU A 110 -45.71 18.39 -7.74
N ILE A 111 -45.78 19.68 -8.00
CA ILE A 111 -46.15 20.69 -7.00
C ILE A 111 -47.51 21.23 -7.41
N GLU A 112 -48.53 20.92 -6.63
CA GLU A 112 -49.86 21.49 -6.83
C GLU A 112 -49.83 22.97 -6.40
N SER A 113 -50.14 23.87 -7.35
CA SER A 113 -50.21 25.30 -7.05
C SER A 113 -51.52 25.61 -6.32
N PRO A 114 -51.52 26.38 -5.22
CA PRO A 114 -52.75 26.81 -4.57
C PRO A 114 -53.62 27.59 -5.57
N LYS A 115 -54.89 27.18 -5.73
CA LYS A 115 -55.88 27.89 -6.54
C LYS A 115 -56.34 29.15 -5.79
N GLU A 116 -55.53 30.19 -5.76
CA GLU A 116 -56.00 31.51 -5.32
C GLU A 116 -56.72 32.20 -6.49
N GLY A 117 -58.06 32.25 -6.44
CA GLY A 117 -58.86 33.02 -7.41
C GLY A 117 -60.22 32.46 -7.83
N ALA A 118 -60.82 31.54 -7.08
CA ALA A 118 -62.19 31.08 -7.37
C ALA A 118 -63.10 31.21 -6.15
N ASN A 119 -63.49 32.45 -5.81
CA ASN A 119 -64.79 32.73 -5.22
C ASN A 119 -65.29 34.09 -5.72
N LYS A 120 -66.55 34.06 -6.18
CA LYS A 120 -67.35 35.14 -6.77
C LYS A 120 -67.61 36.29 -5.81
#